data_AF-A0A941ZAQ8-F1
#
_entry.id   AF-A0A941ZAQ8-F1
#
_cell.length_a   1.000
_cell.length_b   1.000
_cell.length_c   1.000
_cell.angle_alpha   90.00
_cell.angle_beta   90.00
_cell.angle_gamma   90.00
#
_symmetry.space_group_name_H-M   'P 1'
#
loop_
_entity.id
_entity.type
_entity.pdbx_description
1 polymer ?
#
loop_
_entity_poly.entity_id
_entity_poly.type
_entity_poly.pdbx_seq_one_letter_code
_entity_poly.pdbx_strand_id
1 'polypeptide(L)'
;MDIKISIADTDIKELSEKQCDAYFSELRARVKEVYPESHLIITHYGDVTHSTADGFHDNDKVRIVIHELQQDVFSHGYWRK
;
A
#
# COMPACT_ATOMS: atom_id res chain seq x y z
N MET A 1 5.98 -5.08 -14.46
CA MET A 1 4.87 -5.36 -13.52
C MET A 1 4.97 -4.28 -12.49
N ASP A 2 4.08 -3.30 -12.58
CA ASP A 2 4.20 -2.06 -11.84
C ASP A 2 2.98 -1.92 -10.94
N ILE A 3 3.21 -1.63 -9.67
CA ILE A 3 2.17 -1.39 -8.67
C ILE A 3 2.43 -0.01 -8.09
N LYS A 4 1.39 0.83 -8.10
CA LYS A 4 1.43 2.13 -7.43
C LYS A 4 0.31 2.18 -6.41
N ILE A 5 0.63 2.62 -5.21
CA ILE A 5 -0.33 2.82 -4.11
C ILE A 5 -0.24 4.28 -3.69
N SER A 6 -1.35 5.00 -3.83
CA SER A 6 -1.52 6.36 -3.34
C SER A 6 -2.36 6.26 -2.07
N ILE A 7 -1.81 6.67 -0.93
CA ILE A 7 -2.52 6.74 0.34
C ILE A 7 -3.09 8.15 0.52
N ALA A 8 -4.34 8.26 0.95
CA ALA A 8 -4.96 9.54 1.24
C ALA A 8 -4.25 10.22 2.41
N ASP A 9 -4.03 11.53 2.30
CA ASP A 9 -3.40 12.28 3.39
C ASP A 9 -4.26 12.24 4.67
N THR A 10 -5.59 12.13 4.54
CA THR A 10 -6.51 11.97 5.66
C THR A 10 -6.28 10.71 6.48
N ASP A 11 -5.85 9.62 5.84
CA ASP A 11 -5.66 8.31 6.50
C ASP A 11 -4.41 8.30 7.40
N ILE A 12 -3.45 9.19 7.10
CA ILE A 12 -2.15 9.26 7.79
C ILE A 12 -1.93 10.58 8.53
N LYS A 13 -2.88 11.53 8.46
CA LYS A 13 -2.75 12.89 9.03
C LYS A 13 -2.45 12.90 10.52
N GLU A 14 -2.98 11.93 11.25
CA GLU A 14 -2.80 11.81 12.71
C GLU A 14 -1.56 10.98 13.08
N LEU A 15 -0.86 10.42 12.09
CA LEU A 15 0.35 9.63 12.31
C LEU A 15 1.57 10.54 12.41
N SER A 16 2.47 10.20 13.34
CA SER A 16 3.82 10.77 13.32
C SER A 16 4.60 10.27 12.11
N GLU A 17 5.66 11.00 11.72
CA GLU A 17 6.55 10.60 10.62
C GLU A 17 7.06 9.16 10.78
N LYS A 18 7.46 8.78 12.00
CA LYS A 18 7.90 7.41 12.33
C LYS A 18 6.82 6.36 12.13
N GLN A 19 5.57 6.67 12.48
CA GLN A 19 4.44 5.75 12.28
C GLN A 19 4.08 5.63 10.80
N CYS A 20 4.17 6.73 10.06
CA CYS A 20 3.97 6.74 8.62
C CYS A 20 5.02 5.88 7.91
N ASP A 21 6.30 6.06 8.25
CA ASP A 21 7.40 5.24 7.74
C ASP A 21 7.23 3.76 8.09
N ALA A 22 6.84 3.45 9.33
CA ALA A 22 6.59 2.08 9.76
C ALA A 22 5.42 1.44 8.98
N TYR A 23 4.33 2.19 8.78
CA TYR A 23 3.19 1.75 7.98
C TYR A 23 3.59 1.47 6.52
N PHE A 24 4.30 2.38 5.86
CA PHE A 24 4.74 2.18 4.48
C PHE A 24 5.76 1.05 4.34
N SER A 25 6.64 0.87 5.33
CA SER A 25 7.61 -0.22 5.37
C SER A 25 6.90 -1.58 5.44
N GLU A 26 5.93 -1.71 6.34
CA GLU A 26 5.14 -2.93 6.48
C GLU A 26 4.29 -3.21 5.25
N LEU A 27 3.59 -2.19 4.71
CA LEU A 27 2.80 -2.33 3.49
C LEU A 27 3.67 -2.78 2.32
N ARG A 28 4.87 -2.18 2.18
CA ARG A 28 5.84 -2.58 1.16
C ARG A 28 6.25 -4.03 1.33
N ALA A 29 6.55 -4.48 2.54
CA ALA A 29 6.91 -5.87 2.80
C ALA A 29 5.78 -6.83 2.39
N ARG A 30 4.55 -6.57 2.84
CA ARG A 30 3.37 -7.41 2.57
C ARG A 30 3.02 -7.49 1.09
N VAL A 31 3.15 -6.38 0.36
CA VAL A 31 2.97 -6.39 -1.11
C VAL A 31 4.07 -7.19 -1.80
N LYS A 32 5.33 -7.07 -1.33
CA LYS A 32 6.48 -7.79 -1.90
C LYS A 32 6.49 -9.28 -1.57
N GLU A 33 5.84 -9.72 -0.49
CA GLU A 33 5.61 -11.15 -0.22
C GLU A 33 4.75 -11.80 -1.31
N VAL A 34 3.75 -11.07 -1.82
CA VAL A 34 2.82 -11.57 -2.85
C VAL A 34 3.35 -11.31 -4.27
N TYR A 35 3.97 -10.15 -4.50
CA TYR A 35 4.45 -9.70 -5.81
C TYR A 35 5.94 -9.30 -5.75
N PRO A 36 6.87 -10.26 -5.54
CA PRO A 36 8.29 -9.97 -5.28
C PRO A 36 8.97 -9.22 -6.42
N GLU A 37 8.68 -9.60 -7.66
CA GLU A 37 9.27 -9.04 -8.88
C GLU A 37 8.61 -7.73 -9.35
N SER A 38 7.55 -7.27 -8.67
CA SER A 38 6.85 -6.04 -9.06
C SER A 38 7.69 -4.80 -8.74
N HIS A 39 7.64 -3.77 -9.58
CA HIS A 39 8.12 -2.46 -9.22
C HIS A 39 7.04 -1.73 -8.41
N LEU A 40 7.29 -1.52 -7.11
CA LEU A 40 6.32 -0.97 -6.17
C LEU A 40 6.67 0.46 -5.77
N ILE A 41 5.72 1.37 -5.97
CA ILE A 41 5.78 2.76 -5.51
C ILE A 41 4.63 2.99 -4.52
N ILE A 42 4.95 3.53 -3.35
CA ILE A 42 3.97 3.97 -2.35
C ILE A 42 4.18 5.46 -2.15
N THR A 43 3.12 6.24 -2.30
CA THR A 43 3.10 7.69 -2.10
C THR A 43 1.90 8.05 -1.24
N HIS A 44 1.95 9.19 -0.56
CA HIS A 44 0.76 9.78 0.06
C HIS A 44 0.49 11.13 -0.59
N TYR A 45 -0.66 11.24 -1.24
CA TYR A 45 -1.13 12.48 -1.84
C TYR A 45 -2.60 12.35 -2.21
N GLY A 46 -3.38 13.34 -1.80
CA GLY A 46 -4.76 13.53 -2.24
C GLY A 46 -5.79 12.94 -1.27
N ASP A 47 -7.05 12.95 -1.71
CA ASP A 47 -8.20 12.71 -0.83
C ASP A 47 -8.61 11.24 -0.71
N VAL A 48 -8.15 10.37 -1.61
CA VAL A 48 -8.62 8.98 -1.71
C VAL A 48 -7.47 8.00 -1.89
N THR A 49 -7.45 7.00 -1.02
CA THR A 49 -6.53 5.86 -1.12
C THR A 49 -6.91 5.02 -2.33
N HIS A 50 -5.98 4.84 -3.27
CA HIS A 50 -6.20 4.07 -4.49
C HIS A 50 -4.92 3.37 -4.95
N SER A 51 -5.08 2.31 -5.74
CA SER A 51 -3.97 1.56 -6.33
C SER A 51 -4.15 1.35 -7.83
N THR A 52 -3.02 1.32 -8.53
CA THR A 52 -2.95 0.93 -9.94
C THR A 52 -1.98 -0.23 -10.10
N ALA A 53 -2.28 -1.11 -11.06
CA ALA A 53 -1.45 -2.25 -11.42
C ALA A 53 -1.34 -2.31 -12.95
N ASP A 54 -0.14 -2.57 -13.45
CA ASP A 54 0.12 -2.69 -14.88
C ASP A 54 1.14 -3.80 -15.20
N GLY A 55 0.98 -4.41 -16.38
CA GLY A 55 1.85 -5.48 -16.86
C GLY A 55 1.65 -6.84 -16.18
N PHE A 56 0.55 -7.05 -15.44
CA PHE A 56 0.15 -8.35 -14.92
C PHE A 56 -0.79 -9.08 -15.89
N HIS A 57 -0.95 -10.39 -15.71
CA HIS A 57 -1.93 -11.16 -16.45
C HIS A 57 -3.38 -10.68 -16.19
N ASP A 58 -3.66 -10.30 -14.95
CA ASP A 58 -4.94 -9.75 -14.51
C ASP A 58 -4.70 -8.55 -13.58
N ASN A 59 -4.70 -7.35 -14.16
CA ASN A 59 -4.45 -6.12 -13.43
C ASN A 59 -5.57 -5.82 -12.40
N ASP A 60 -6.82 -6.18 -12.69
CA ASP A 60 -7.94 -5.89 -11.79
C ASP A 60 -7.89 -6.78 -10.54
N LYS A 61 -7.57 -8.07 -10.71
CA LYS A 61 -7.33 -8.95 -9.57
C LYS A 61 -6.18 -8.46 -8.70
N VAL A 62 -5.09 -7.99 -9.30
CA VAL A 62 -3.96 -7.42 -8.54
C VAL A 62 -4.42 -6.19 -7.75
N ARG A 63 -5.18 -5.29 -8.36
CA ARG A 63 -5.73 -4.10 -7.66
C ARG A 63 -6.59 -4.47 -6.45
N ILE A 64 -7.44 -5.50 -6.57
CA ILE A 64 -8.26 -6.02 -5.46
C ILE A 64 -7.37 -6.53 -4.33
N VAL A 65 -6.41 -7.39 -4.64
CA VAL A 65 -5.48 -7.94 -3.63
C VAL A 65 -4.68 -6.83 -2.94
N ILE A 66 -4.20 -5.84 -3.69
CA ILE A 66 -3.46 -4.70 -3.14
C ILE A 66 -4.34 -3.85 -2.23
N HIS A 67 -5.60 -3.65 -2.58
CA HIS A 67 -6.56 -2.95 -1.72
C HIS A 67 -6.80 -3.72 -0.41
N GLU A 68 -6.99 -5.05 -0.47
CA GLU A 68 -7.16 -5.89 0.71
C GLU A 68 -5.92 -5.86 1.62
N LEU A 69 -4.72 -5.98 1.05
CA LEU A 69 -3.46 -5.87 1.80
C LEU A 69 -3.30 -4.51 2.45
N GLN A 70 -3.65 -3.43 1.73
CA GLN A 70 -3.60 -2.07 2.28
C GLN A 70 -4.55 -1.94 3.48
N GLN A 71 -5.79 -2.42 3.37
CA GLN A 71 -6.77 -2.38 4.46
C GLN A 71 -6.33 -3.24 5.67
N ASP A 72 -5.77 -4.42 5.43
CA ASP A 72 -5.24 -5.31 6.47
C ASP A 72 -4.07 -4.65 7.20
N VAL A 73 -3.06 -4.17 6.47
CA VAL A 73 -1.91 -3.50 7.09
C VAL A 73 -2.35 -2.24 7.80
N PHE A 74 -3.25 -1.44 7.20
CA PHE A 74 -3.74 -0.25 7.87
C PHE A 74 -4.46 -0.60 9.17
N SER A 75 -5.28 -1.65 9.23
CA SER A 75 -6.11 -1.96 10.41
C SER A 75 -5.42 -2.81 11.47
N HIS A 76 -4.56 -3.73 11.05
CA HIS A 76 -3.97 -4.78 11.88
C HIS A 76 -2.44 -4.80 11.85
N GLY A 77 -1.82 -3.86 11.15
CA GLY A 77 -0.38 -3.83 10.97
C GLY A 77 0.38 -3.68 12.27
N TYR A 78 1.55 -4.31 12.33
CA TYR A 78 2.49 -4.23 13.44
C TYR A 78 3.00 -2.81 13.71
N TRP A 79 2.98 -1.92 12.70
CA TRP A 79 3.31 -0.50 12.83
C TRP A 79 2.48 0.25 13.89
N ARG A 80 1.31 -0.28 14.27
CA ARG A 80 0.44 0.29 15.31
C ARG A 80 0.91 0.01 16.75
N LYS A 81 1.92 -0.84 16.95
CA LYS A 81 2.38 -1.29 18.28
C LYS A 81 3.37 -0.35 18.94
#